data_AF-A0A0M8T549-F1
#
_entry.id   AF-A0A0M8T549-F1
#
_cell.length_a   1.000
_cell.length_b   1.000
_cell.length_c   1.000
_cell.angle_alpha   90.00
_cell.angle_beta   90.00
_cell.angle_gamma   90.00
#
_symmetry.space_group_name_H-M   'P 1'
#
loop_
_entity.id
_entity.type
_entity.pdbx_description
1 polymer ?
#
loop_
_entity_poly.entity_id
_entity_poly.type
_entity_poly.pdbx_seq_one_letter_code
_entity_poly.pdbx_strand_id
1 'polypeptide(L)'
;MSATADDPRVTEVTTAVEERVRARVITDDPLYRAIPVLLRFTSAEPLAVRIVFPADLSPEGTDNEWVFPRALLEAGLTAPTGTGDVRVWPCGRVQAIVEFHSPEGVAVVQFDLSALRRFLRRTYAPAPAATPAVEHATR
;
A
#
# COMPACT_ATOMS: atom_id res chain seq x y z
N MET A 1 -40.53 -32.23 7.15
CA MET A 1 -39.69 -31.85 8.31
C MET A 1 -38.28 -32.26 8.01
N SER A 2 -37.36 -31.29 8.15
CA SER A 2 -35.89 -31.35 8.18
C SER A 2 -35.32 -30.27 7.27
N ALA A 3 -35.34 -29.04 7.80
CA ALA A 3 -34.46 -27.98 7.35
C ALA A 3 -33.11 -28.23 8.04
N THR A 4 -32.10 -28.62 7.25
CA THR A 4 -30.71 -28.50 7.67
C THR A 4 -30.40 -27.01 7.76
N ALA A 5 -30.22 -26.53 8.98
CA ALA A 5 -29.60 -25.25 9.24
C ALA A 5 -28.13 -25.36 8.82
N ASP A 6 -27.76 -24.63 7.78
CA ASP A 6 -26.37 -24.38 7.42
C ASP A 6 -25.91 -23.11 8.15
N ASP A 7 -24.76 -23.24 8.79
CA ASP A 7 -24.10 -22.38 9.77
C ASP A 7 -23.89 -20.93 9.26
N PRO A 8 -24.13 -19.88 10.08
CA PRO A 8 -23.91 -18.51 9.66
C PRO A 8 -22.40 -18.23 9.53
N ARG A 9 -21.94 -18.27 8.27
CA ARG A 9 -20.64 -17.80 7.76
C ARG A 9 -19.94 -16.84 8.72
N VAL A 10 -18.80 -17.30 9.24
CA VAL A 10 -17.79 -16.47 9.90
C VAL A 10 -17.61 -15.20 9.08
N THR A 11 -18.00 -14.06 9.65
CA THR A 11 -17.68 -12.76 9.07
C THR A 11 -16.18 -12.56 9.26
N GLU A 12 -15.39 -12.94 8.26
CA GLU A 12 -13.95 -12.68 8.26
C GLU A 12 -13.74 -11.17 8.33
N VAL A 13 -13.25 -10.69 9.48
CA VAL A 13 -12.91 -9.29 9.69
C VAL A 13 -11.66 -8.99 8.86
N THR A 14 -11.86 -8.51 7.63
CA THR A 14 -10.76 -8.08 6.77
C THR A 14 -10.14 -6.81 7.35
N THR A 15 -8.85 -6.86 7.66
CA THR A 15 -8.10 -5.70 8.14
C THR A 15 -7.53 -4.96 6.94
N ALA A 16 -7.85 -3.67 6.82
CA ALA A 16 -7.30 -2.79 5.81
C ALA A 16 -6.35 -1.77 6.44
N VAL A 17 -5.21 -1.54 5.80
CA VAL A 17 -4.28 -0.46 6.15
C VAL A 17 -4.23 0.48 4.97
N GLU A 18 -4.60 1.73 5.23
CA GLU A 18 -4.45 2.83 4.27
C GLU A 18 -3.58 3.91 4.89
N GLU A 19 -2.63 4.39 4.10
CA GLU A 19 -1.73 5.45 4.53
C GLU A 19 -1.41 6.40 3.37
N ARG A 20 -1.83 7.66 3.52
CA ARG A 20 -1.45 8.72 2.59
C ARG A 20 -0.08 9.25 2.97
N VAL A 21 0.87 9.17 2.04
CA VAL A 21 2.25 9.65 2.19
C VAL A 21 2.55 10.70 1.12
N ARG A 22 3.56 11.53 1.36
CA ARG A 22 4.14 12.37 0.30
C ARG A 22 5.28 11.60 -0.35
N ALA A 23 5.30 11.61 -1.67
CA ALA A 23 6.39 11.06 -2.47
C ALA A 23 6.87 12.14 -3.46
N ARG A 24 7.99 11.90 -4.15
CA ARG A 24 8.44 12.76 -5.25
C ARG A 24 8.55 11.93 -6.50
N VAL A 25 7.95 12.39 -7.59
CA VAL A 25 8.22 11.80 -8.92
C VAL A 25 9.54 12.37 -9.41
N ILE A 26 10.43 11.48 -9.84
CA ILE A 26 11.68 11.84 -10.50
C ILE A 26 11.39 11.80 -12.00
N THR A 27 11.37 12.98 -12.62
CA THR A 27 11.25 13.14 -14.08
C THR A 27 12.44 13.95 -14.57
N ASP A 28 12.57 14.09 -15.89
CA ASP A 28 13.56 14.99 -16.50
C ASP A 28 13.24 16.49 -16.25
N ASP A 29 12.11 16.80 -15.62
CA ASP A 29 11.79 18.15 -15.19
C ASP A 29 12.65 18.54 -13.97
N PRO A 30 13.36 19.69 -13.98
CA PRO A 30 14.16 20.14 -12.85
C PRO A 30 13.35 20.37 -11.56
N LEU A 31 12.01 20.42 -11.65
CA LEU A 31 11.12 20.54 -10.52
C LEU A 31 10.61 19.17 -10.05
N TYR A 32 11.31 18.57 -9.08
CA TYR A 32 10.79 17.43 -8.33
C TYR A 32 9.46 17.80 -7.65
N ARG A 33 8.35 17.30 -8.19
CA ARG A 33 7.02 17.57 -7.63
C ARG A 33 6.73 16.59 -6.49
N ALA A 34 6.44 17.14 -5.31
CA ALA A 34 5.88 16.36 -4.22
C ALA A 34 4.41 16.03 -4.51
N ILE A 35 4.07 14.75 -4.43
CA ILE A 35 2.75 14.22 -4.77
C ILE A 35 2.16 13.43 -3.58
N PRO A 36 0.84 13.50 -3.35
CA PRO A 36 0.19 12.57 -2.44
C PRO A 36 0.14 11.18 -3.09
N VAL A 37 0.49 10.15 -2.33
CA VAL A 37 0.42 8.75 -2.75
C VAL A 37 -0.29 7.96 -1.68
N LEU A 38 -1.20 7.07 -2.06
CA LEU A 38 -1.89 6.20 -1.13
C LEU A 38 -1.25 4.80 -1.14
N LEU A 39 -0.77 4.38 0.02
CA LEU A 39 -0.32 3.01 0.27
C LEU A 39 -1.50 2.20 0.82
N ARG A 40 -1.78 1.03 0.24
CA ARG A 40 -2.87 0.15 0.69
C ARG A 40 -2.42 -1.28 0.90
N PHE A 41 -3.02 -1.90 1.89
CA PHE A 41 -2.90 -3.33 2.21
C PHE A 41 -4.24 -3.84 2.71
N THR A 42 -4.55 -5.09 2.40
CA THR A 42 -5.72 -5.82 2.90
C THR A 42 -5.31 -7.20 3.36
N SER A 43 -5.82 -7.65 4.50
CA SER A 43 -5.55 -9.01 5.01
C SER A 43 -6.14 -10.11 4.12
N ALA A 44 -7.07 -9.76 3.20
CA ALA A 44 -7.59 -10.68 2.19
C ALA A 44 -6.53 -11.03 1.11
N GLU A 45 -5.55 -10.15 0.89
CA GLU A 45 -4.44 -10.34 -0.05
C GLU A 45 -3.10 -10.12 0.68
N PRO A 46 -2.75 -10.98 1.66
CA PRO A 46 -1.70 -10.69 2.64
C PRO A 46 -0.29 -10.62 2.05
N LEU A 47 -0.12 -11.10 0.81
CA LEU A 47 1.15 -11.09 0.09
C LEU A 47 1.34 -9.85 -0.80
N ALA A 48 0.30 -9.02 -0.97
CA ALA A 48 0.33 -7.88 -1.88
C ALA A 48 0.28 -6.55 -1.11
N VAL A 49 0.96 -5.54 -1.66
CA VAL A 49 0.76 -4.13 -1.30
C VAL A 49 0.45 -3.35 -2.56
N ARG A 50 -0.27 -2.25 -2.38
CA ARG A 50 -0.78 -1.41 -3.45
C ARG A 50 -0.27 0.01 -3.28
N ILE A 51 0.22 0.62 -4.35
CA ILE A 51 0.57 2.03 -4.42
C ILE A 51 -0.36 2.67 -5.44
N VAL A 52 -1.17 3.63 -4.98
CA VAL A 52 -2.13 4.35 -5.82
C VAL A 52 -1.66 5.78 -6.01
N PHE A 53 -1.37 6.12 -7.26
CA PHE A 53 -1.08 7.48 -7.69
C PHE A 53 -2.39 8.18 -8.08
N PRO A 54 -2.55 9.45 -7.73
CA PRO A 54 -3.74 10.21 -8.08
C PRO A 54 -3.85 10.39 -9.59
N ALA A 55 -5.09 10.40 -10.07
CA ALA A 55 -5.44 10.51 -11.49
C ALA A 55 -4.79 11.68 -12.24
N ASP A 56 -4.49 12.79 -11.57
CA ASP A 56 -3.86 13.98 -12.16
C ASP A 56 -2.41 13.74 -12.61
N LEU A 57 -1.81 12.62 -12.20
CA LEU A 57 -0.46 12.19 -12.61
C LEU A 57 -0.47 11.05 -13.60
N SER A 58 -1.64 10.45 -13.87
CA SER A 58 -1.79 9.43 -14.89
C SER A 58 -1.99 10.10 -16.25
N PRO A 59 -1.29 9.67 -17.32
CA PRO A 59 -1.57 10.16 -18.67
C PRO A 59 -3.02 9.87 -19.11
N GLU A 60 -3.67 8.88 -18.49
CA GLU A 60 -5.04 8.47 -18.80
C GLU A 60 -6.10 9.22 -17.96
N GLY A 61 -5.69 10.03 -16.98
CA GLY A 61 -6.61 10.76 -16.10
C GLY A 61 -7.40 9.86 -15.13
N THR A 62 -6.90 8.66 -14.85
CA THR A 62 -7.46 7.67 -13.92
C THR A 62 -6.45 7.33 -12.83
N ASP A 63 -6.94 6.91 -11.65
CA ASP A 63 -6.05 6.46 -10.58
C ASP A 63 -5.16 5.32 -11.09
N ASN A 64 -3.85 5.51 -10.99
CA ASN A 64 -2.88 4.52 -11.43
C ASN A 64 -2.44 3.67 -10.24
N GLU A 65 -2.86 2.42 -10.21
CA GLU A 65 -2.62 1.48 -9.12
C GLU A 65 -1.57 0.43 -9.48
N TRP A 66 -0.53 0.34 -8.66
CA TRP A 66 0.52 -0.66 -8.76
C TRP A 66 0.39 -1.69 -7.66
N VAL A 67 0.33 -2.97 -8.03
CA VAL A 67 0.27 -4.10 -7.10
C VAL A 67 1.55 -4.90 -7.20
N PHE A 68 2.20 -5.16 -6.07
CA PHE A 68 3.43 -5.95 -6.05
C PHE A 68 3.62 -6.66 -4.71
N PRO A 69 4.55 -7.64 -4.63
CA PRO A 69 4.74 -8.41 -3.40
C PRO A 69 5.13 -7.52 -2.21
N ARG A 70 4.46 -7.71 -1.09
CA ARG A 70 4.81 -7.04 0.17
C ARG A 70 6.25 -7.33 0.59
N ALA A 71 6.70 -8.57 0.39
CA ALA A 71 8.09 -8.98 0.63
C ALA A 71 9.10 -8.24 -0.26
N LEU A 72 8.71 -7.83 -1.48
CA LEU A 72 9.57 -7.02 -2.36
C LEU A 72 9.81 -5.64 -1.76
N LEU A 73 8.75 -5.00 -1.22
CA LEU A 73 8.90 -3.73 -0.53
C LEU A 73 9.85 -3.87 0.67
N GLU A 74 9.63 -4.88 1.52
CA GLU A 74 10.43 -5.14 2.71
C GLU A 74 11.92 -5.34 2.41
N ALA A 75 12.24 -6.21 1.45
CA ALA A 75 13.61 -6.45 1.01
C ALA A 75 14.22 -5.18 0.40
N GLY A 76 13.45 -4.46 -0.41
CA GLY A 76 13.82 -3.20 -1.05
C GLY A 76 14.14 -2.05 -0.12
N LEU A 77 13.61 -2.06 1.11
CA LEU A 77 13.96 -1.07 2.13
C LEU A 77 15.31 -1.37 2.81
N THR A 78 15.94 -2.50 2.48
CA THR A 78 17.19 -2.98 3.07
C THR A 78 18.32 -3.03 2.04
N ALA A 79 18.04 -3.52 0.84
CA ALA A 79 19.01 -3.61 -0.25
C ALA A 79 18.30 -3.50 -1.61
N PRO A 80 19.01 -3.12 -2.69
CA PRO A 80 18.43 -3.10 -4.02
C PRO A 80 17.88 -4.47 -4.43
N THR A 81 16.61 -4.50 -4.87
CA THR A 81 15.93 -5.72 -5.35
C THR A 81 14.84 -5.36 -6.35
N GLY A 82 14.30 -6.34 -7.07
CA GLY A 82 13.24 -6.13 -8.04
C GLY A 82 12.64 -7.44 -8.51
N THR A 83 11.37 -7.39 -8.94
CA THR A 83 10.66 -8.51 -9.55
C THR A 83 9.74 -7.97 -10.64
N GLY A 84 9.87 -8.52 -11.86
CA GLY A 84 9.08 -8.10 -13.01
C GLY A 84 9.25 -6.60 -13.26
N ASP A 85 8.14 -5.88 -13.10
CA ASP A 85 8.02 -4.46 -13.45
C ASP A 85 8.44 -3.52 -12.32
N VAL A 86 8.64 -4.03 -11.10
CA VAL A 86 8.91 -3.20 -9.91
C VAL A 86 10.32 -3.44 -9.39
N ARG A 87 11.07 -2.36 -9.18
CA ARG A 87 12.38 -2.34 -8.51
C ARG A 87 12.32 -1.42 -7.30
N VAL A 88 12.97 -1.81 -6.22
CA VAL A 88 12.98 -1.06 -4.95
C VAL A 88 14.40 -1.06 -4.38
N TRP A 89 14.87 0.11 -3.94
CA TRP A 89 16.16 0.22 -3.28
C TRP A 89 16.22 1.37 -2.27
N PRO A 90 17.04 1.26 -1.22
CA PRO A 90 17.32 2.39 -0.34
C PRO A 90 18.19 3.43 -1.07
N CYS A 91 17.92 4.71 -0.82
CA CYS A 91 18.73 5.81 -1.33
C CYS A 91 19.12 6.74 -0.17
N GLY A 92 20.38 6.62 0.27
CA GLY A 92 20.85 7.29 1.48
C GLY A 92 20.20 6.75 2.76
N ARG A 93 20.15 7.57 3.81
CA ARG A 93 19.67 7.13 5.14
C ARG A 93 18.16 7.23 5.33
N VAL A 94 17.49 8.08 4.57
CA VAL A 94 16.11 8.50 4.85
C VAL A 94 15.16 8.28 3.68
N GLN A 95 15.65 7.84 2.52
CA GLN A 95 14.83 7.71 1.31
C GLN A 95 14.87 6.29 0.76
N ALA A 96 13.82 5.94 0.04
CA ALA A 96 13.76 4.76 -0.81
C ALA A 96 13.28 5.19 -2.20
N ILE A 97 13.76 4.51 -3.23
CA ILE A 97 13.25 4.65 -4.58
C ILE A 97 12.45 3.40 -4.92
N VAL A 98 11.28 3.63 -5.53
CA VAL A 98 10.47 2.59 -6.17
C VAL A 98 10.37 2.97 -7.63
N GLU A 99 10.77 2.06 -8.50
CA GLU A 99 10.74 2.22 -9.95
C GLU A 99 9.75 1.22 -10.54
N PHE A 100 8.86 1.72 -11.39
CA PHE A 100 7.80 0.97 -12.04
C PHE A 100 8.00 1.01 -13.55
N HIS A 101 7.89 -0.16 -14.20
CA HIS A 101 8.00 -0.29 -15.65
C HIS A 101 6.63 -0.64 -16.23
N SER A 102 6.23 0.07 -17.27
CA SER A 102 5.08 -0.29 -18.10
C SER A 102 5.47 -0.17 -19.58
N PRO A 103 4.65 -0.69 -20.50
CA PRO A 103 4.86 -0.48 -21.94
C PRO A 103 4.94 1.00 -22.33
N GLU A 104 4.28 1.87 -21.57
CA GLU A 104 4.19 3.32 -21.79
C GLU A 104 5.43 4.07 -21.26
N GLY A 105 6.21 3.46 -20.36
CA GLY A 105 7.45 4.05 -19.87
C GLY A 105 7.87 3.60 -18.47
N VAL A 106 8.74 4.40 -17.85
CA VAL A 106 9.27 4.15 -16.50
C VAL A 106 8.86 5.29 -15.57
N ALA A 107 8.31 4.94 -14.41
CA ALA A 107 8.02 5.89 -13.35
C ALA A 107 8.96 5.65 -12.17
N VAL A 108 9.75 6.67 -11.81
CA VAL A 108 10.68 6.62 -10.68
C VAL A 108 10.14 7.49 -9.56
N VAL A 109 9.91 6.90 -8.39
CA VAL A 109 9.26 7.58 -7.26
C VAL A 109 10.11 7.44 -6.01
N GLN A 110 10.39 8.59 -5.39
CA GLN A 110 11.11 8.69 -4.14
C GLN A 110 10.14 8.83 -2.95
N PHE A 111 10.35 8.01 -1.92
CA PHE A 111 9.59 8.03 -0.68
C PHE A 111 10.49 8.28 0.53
N ASP A 112 9.90 8.80 1.61
CA ASP A 112 10.50 8.71 2.94
C ASP A 112 10.54 7.24 3.41
N LEU A 113 11.74 6.75 3.71
CA LEU A 113 11.97 5.38 4.16
C LEU A 113 11.20 5.06 5.45
N SER A 114 11.06 6.06 6.33
CA SER A 114 10.32 5.92 7.59
C SER A 114 8.82 5.72 7.37
N ALA A 115 8.24 6.35 6.34
CA ALA A 115 6.84 6.22 5.98
C ALA A 115 6.54 4.81 5.45
N LEU A 116 7.36 4.30 4.51
CA LEU A 116 7.23 2.93 4.00
C LEU A 116 7.39 1.89 5.11
N ARG A 117 8.37 2.08 6.01
CA ARG A 117 8.54 1.21 7.18
C ARG A 117 7.35 1.27 8.14
N ARG A 118 6.75 2.44 8.34
CA ARG A 118 5.55 2.59 9.19
C ARG A 118 4.37 1.85 8.59
N PHE A 119 4.14 2.03 7.30
CA PHE A 119 3.10 1.31 6.56
C PHE A 119 3.29 -0.21 6.71
N LEU A 120 4.48 -0.74 6.42
CA LEU A 120 4.79 -2.17 6.60
C LEU A 120 4.55 -2.67 8.03
N ARG A 121 4.97 -1.92 9.06
CA ARG A 121 4.68 -2.32 10.44
C ARG A 121 3.18 -2.43 10.72
N ARG A 122 2.35 -1.57 10.12
CA ARG A 122 0.89 -1.62 10.27
C ARG A 122 0.27 -2.80 9.53
N THR A 123 0.85 -3.26 8.42
CA THR A 123 0.33 -4.45 7.71
C THR A 123 0.52 -5.74 8.51
N TYR A 124 1.49 -5.78 9.42
CA TYR A 124 1.72 -6.88 10.35
C TYR A 124 0.97 -6.75 11.68
N ALA A 125 0.35 -5.59 11.93
CA ALA A 125 -0.39 -5.39 13.16
C ALA A 125 -1.69 -6.22 13.13
N PRO A 126 -2.05 -6.88 14.24
CA PRO A 126 -3.34 -7.55 14.33
C PRO A 126 -4.48 -6.54 14.13
N ALA A 127 -5.60 -7.03 13.58
CA ALA A 127 -6.82 -6.24 13.46
C ALA A 127 -7.13 -5.56 14.80
N PRO A 128 -7.41 -4.25 14.84
CA PRO A 128 -7.94 -3.66 16.07
C PRO A 128 -9.20 -4.44 16.45
N ALA A 129 -9.22 -5.00 17.65
CA ALA A 129 -10.41 -5.67 18.16
C ALA A 129 -11.59 -4.71 18.04
N ALA A 130 -12.67 -5.13 17.37
CA ALA A 130 -13.89 -4.36 17.34
C ALA A 130 -14.37 -4.21 18.79
N THR A 131 -14.24 -3.01 19.36
CA THR A 131 -14.81 -2.72 20.67
C THR A 131 -16.32 -2.83 20.51
N PRO A 132 -17.02 -3.77 21.17
CA PRO A 132 -18.47 -3.79 21.11
C PRO A 132 -18.97 -2.46 21.65
N ALA A 133 -19.80 -1.76 20.86
CA ALA A 133 -20.45 -0.55 21.31
C ALA A 133 -21.26 -0.89 22.57
N VAL A 134 -20.84 -0.38 23.71
CA VAL A 134 -21.64 -0.42 24.94
C VAL A 134 -22.87 0.44 24.69
N GLU A 135 -23.97 -0.20 24.33
CA GLU A 135 -25.28 0.45 24.25
C GLU A 135 -25.66 0.89 25.66
N HIS A 136 -25.51 2.19 25.91
CA HIS A 136 -26.04 2.83 27.11
C HIS A 136 -27.57 2.83 27.01
N ALA A 137 -28.19 1.78 27.55
CA ALA A 137 -29.62 1.74 27.83
C ALA A 137 -29.96 2.92 28.77
N THR A 138 -30.59 3.95 28.21
CA THR A 138 -31.19 5.03 29.01
C THR A 138 -32.58 4.57 29.40
N ARG A 139 -32.78 4.59 30.72
CA ARG A 139 -33.94 4.14 31.48
C ARG A 139 -35.24 4.86 31.15
#